data_AF-A0A7S2L2I1-F1
#
_entry.id   AF-A0A7S2L2I1-F1
#
_cell.length_a   1.000
_cell.length_b   1.000
_cell.length_c   1.000
_cell.angle_alpha   90.00
_cell.angle_beta   90.00
_cell.angle_gamma   90.00
#
_symmetry.space_group_name_H-M   'P 1'
#
loop_
_entity.id
_entity.type
_entity.pdbx_description
1 polymer ?
#
loop_
_entity_poly.entity_id
_entity_poly.type
_entity_poly.pdbx_seq_one_letter_code
_entity_poly.pdbx_strand_id
1 'polypeptide(L)'
;LVEILALRPPRFGGVDPAARLGYLAARGPWLMAMARFLLVALALGGLVRADGGLPPYTQALGDFLWQKAQSGGQGEESVCGFGNWGDGPQCNQWDQGYSPCWPSSMAVSATWDLHVMELWSLEIAEEFGVTGRGQLGPGINLARFAWNGRLGEYMSGEDPYFGAKMVETMVKAYRKVPHPPLQTAKHFVPNTIETARNSILEEVDERTLFEVYYPPFEAAVKAGVSGVMCSYNLVKCTSGKCEGKPAYACANDDILNKHLKGEMGFRGIVISDWDATKCQPGADHSPGCSPGKYIDNDFAADAGLDLEMPSCISFKGGVTKRAAEKAARLKWAFMNQGRSTSGDMLPGGRRLDQRLSGNATGQGAGRSLQDSPVQFIQWYNHPHKCLQVEGDQALLGMRLELWDCLDTPKQQFVWTGVDSKIHWAADPKMCVDVTAHKFSNGSPLQLWECLEGDDDQHFLISPTGIGKIRSRAHPHMCIDVTRHSTSNGNQLQLWECLSNDGDQLMASGAVQQAVDLSPDWSRDMPPGSDVDLPRAESAALGPPPA
;
A
#
# COMPACT_ATOMS: atom_id res chain seq x y z
N LEU A 1 -17.48 3.72 4.64
CA LEU A 1 -18.14 4.04 5.93
C LEU A 1 -17.35 5.03 6.78
N VAL A 2 -16.02 4.90 6.90
CA VAL A 2 -15.15 5.93 7.53
C VAL A 2 -15.27 7.29 6.83
N GLU A 3 -15.39 7.31 5.49
CA GLU A 3 -15.70 8.53 4.73
C GLU A 3 -17.09 9.12 4.99
N ILE A 4 -18.08 8.31 5.39
CA ILE A 4 -19.45 8.78 5.68
C ILE A 4 -19.52 9.41 7.08
N LEU A 5 -18.71 8.94 8.02
CA LEU A 5 -18.63 9.46 9.39
C LEU A 5 -17.72 10.69 9.52
N ALA A 6 -16.85 10.96 8.53
CA ALA A 6 -15.95 12.11 8.51
C ALA A 6 -16.56 13.40 7.92
N LEU A 7 -17.81 13.36 7.44
CA LEU A 7 -18.49 14.54 6.89
C LEU A 7 -18.83 15.54 8.01
N ARG A 8 -17.94 16.51 8.26
CA ARG A 8 -18.39 17.83 8.70
C ARG A 8 -19.31 18.38 7.61
N PRO A 9 -20.46 18.98 7.95
CA PRO A 9 -21.40 19.45 6.94
C PRO A 9 -20.71 20.51 6.05
N PRO A 10 -20.78 20.39 4.72
CA PRO A 10 -20.21 21.39 3.85
C PRO A 10 -21.06 22.66 3.88
N ARG A 11 -20.40 23.82 4.02
CA ARG A 11 -21.04 25.12 3.86
C ARG A 11 -21.25 25.38 2.36
N PHE A 12 -22.33 24.86 1.79
CA PHE A 12 -22.82 25.29 0.47
C PHE A 12 -24.21 25.92 0.62
N GLY A 13 -24.28 27.21 0.27
CA GLY A 13 -25.54 27.95 0.14
C GLY A 13 -26.27 27.57 -1.16
N GLY A 14 -27.61 27.60 -1.11
CA GLY A 14 -28.44 27.67 -2.32
C GLY A 14 -29.27 26.43 -2.70
N VAL A 15 -29.67 25.54 -1.78
CA VAL A 15 -30.65 24.47 -2.09
C VAL A 15 -31.78 24.44 -1.07
N ASP A 16 -33.01 24.35 -1.57
CA ASP A 16 -34.31 24.37 -0.86
C ASP A 16 -34.34 23.42 0.37
N PRO A 17 -34.60 23.95 1.59
CA PRO A 17 -34.71 23.18 2.83
C PRO A 17 -35.76 22.04 2.81
N ALA A 18 -36.82 22.17 2.00
CA ALA A 18 -37.91 21.19 1.99
C ALA A 18 -37.51 19.87 1.32
N ALA A 19 -36.66 19.92 0.30
CA ALA A 19 -36.13 18.73 -0.38
C ALA A 19 -35.12 17.95 0.49
N ARG A 20 -34.38 18.64 1.38
CA ARG A 20 -33.41 18.04 2.31
C ARG A 20 -34.07 17.22 3.42
N LEU A 21 -35.23 17.63 3.92
CA LEU A 21 -35.94 16.92 4.99
C LEU A 21 -36.57 15.60 4.50
N GLY A 22 -37.08 15.56 3.25
CA GLY A 22 -37.65 14.33 2.68
C GLY A 22 -36.60 13.23 2.43
N TYR A 23 -35.41 13.60 1.96
CA TYR A 23 -34.34 12.65 1.63
C TYR A 23 -33.65 12.07 2.88
N LEU A 24 -33.49 12.87 3.93
CA LEU A 24 -32.91 12.44 5.21
C LEU A 24 -33.91 11.67 6.10
N ALA A 25 -35.20 12.03 6.07
CA ALA A 25 -36.22 11.36 6.89
C ALA A 25 -36.54 9.94 6.41
N ALA A 26 -36.43 9.65 5.11
CA ALA A 26 -36.78 8.34 4.55
C ALA A 26 -35.67 7.27 4.69
N ARG A 27 -34.39 7.68 4.77
CA ARG A 27 -33.24 6.74 4.82
C ARG A 27 -32.34 6.88 6.04
N GLY A 28 -32.40 8.01 6.76
CA GLY A 28 -31.57 8.27 7.94
C GLY A 28 -31.71 7.25 9.08
N PRO A 29 -32.94 6.82 9.46
CA PRO A 29 -33.12 5.83 10.52
C PRO A 29 -32.58 4.45 10.13
N TRP A 30 -32.77 4.04 8.87
CA TRP A 30 -32.35 2.73 8.37
C TRP A 30 -30.83 2.64 8.14
N LEU A 31 -30.20 3.68 7.60
CA LEU A 31 -28.73 3.75 7.47
C LEU A 31 -28.04 3.83 8.83
N MET A 32 -28.59 4.60 9.77
CA MET A 32 -28.09 4.66 11.14
C MET A 32 -28.32 3.33 11.89
N ALA A 33 -29.46 2.68 11.68
CA ALA A 33 -29.74 1.37 12.24
C ALA A 33 -28.80 0.31 11.67
N MET A 34 -28.56 0.27 10.36
CA MET A 34 -27.60 -0.65 9.73
C MET A 34 -26.17 -0.37 10.16
N ALA A 35 -25.74 0.90 10.23
CA ALA A 35 -24.41 1.26 10.72
C ALA A 35 -24.23 0.86 12.20
N ARG A 36 -25.25 1.06 13.03
CA ARG A 36 -25.26 0.59 14.43
C ARG A 36 -25.30 -0.92 14.53
N PHE A 37 -26.06 -1.61 13.67
CA PHE A 37 -26.12 -3.08 13.65
C PHE A 37 -24.79 -3.68 13.19
N LEU A 38 -24.11 -3.08 12.21
CA LEU A 38 -22.77 -3.47 11.78
C LEU A 38 -21.70 -3.14 12.82
N LEU A 39 -21.76 -1.98 13.47
CA LEU A 39 -20.87 -1.63 14.59
C LEU A 39 -21.07 -2.58 15.77
N VAL A 40 -22.31 -2.95 16.08
CA VAL A 40 -22.64 -3.94 17.11
C VAL A 40 -22.22 -5.34 16.68
N ALA A 41 -22.35 -5.72 15.40
CA ALA A 41 -21.86 -7.00 14.88
C ALA A 41 -20.32 -7.08 14.89
N LEU A 42 -19.62 -5.99 14.54
CA LEU A 42 -18.17 -5.88 14.62
C LEU A 42 -17.68 -5.85 16.08
N ALA A 43 -18.43 -5.22 17.00
CA ALA A 43 -18.13 -5.21 18.42
C ALA A 43 -18.41 -6.57 19.10
N LEU A 44 -19.50 -7.25 18.72
CA LEU A 44 -19.82 -8.61 19.19
C LEU A 44 -18.88 -9.67 18.60
N GLY A 45 -18.25 -9.38 17.45
CA GLY A 45 -17.17 -10.17 16.86
C GLY A 45 -15.75 -9.80 17.34
N GLY A 46 -15.60 -8.83 18.25
CA GLY A 46 -14.30 -8.44 18.81
C GLY A 46 -13.35 -7.67 17.88
N LEU A 47 -13.85 -7.13 16.75
CA LEU A 47 -13.03 -6.54 15.69
C LEU A 47 -12.68 -5.06 15.91
N VAL A 48 -13.57 -4.25 16.50
CA VAL A 48 -13.31 -2.84 16.88
C VAL A 48 -14.25 -2.45 18.02
N ARG A 49 -13.83 -1.57 18.95
CA ARG A 49 -14.78 -0.92 19.87
C ARG A 49 -15.64 0.09 19.09
N ALA A 50 -16.89 0.26 19.49
CA ALA A 50 -17.81 1.22 18.86
C ALA A 50 -17.35 2.70 18.92
N ASP A 51 -16.30 3.00 19.69
CA ASP A 51 -15.65 4.31 19.82
C ASP A 51 -14.44 4.50 18.88
N GLY A 52 -14.13 3.52 18.01
CA GLY A 52 -12.93 3.55 17.15
C GLY A 52 -11.63 3.24 17.90
N GLY A 53 -11.72 2.73 19.13
CA GLY A 53 -10.60 2.23 19.91
C GLY A 53 -10.04 0.90 19.40
N LEU A 54 -8.79 0.62 19.78
CA LEU A 54 -8.11 -0.65 19.49
C LEU A 54 -8.95 -1.86 19.96
N PRO A 55 -8.82 -3.03 19.31
CA PRO A 55 -9.60 -4.22 19.66
C PRO A 55 -9.41 -4.59 21.14
N PRO A 56 -10.48 -5.00 21.85
CA PRO A 56 -10.38 -5.31 23.28
C PRO A 56 -9.70 -6.67 23.50
N TYR A 57 -8.38 -6.67 23.69
CA TYR A 57 -7.66 -7.85 24.19
C TYR A 57 -7.70 -7.89 25.71
N THR A 58 -8.00 -9.08 26.26
CA THR A 58 -7.63 -9.37 27.65
C THR A 58 -6.10 -9.35 27.74
N GLN A 59 -5.57 -8.98 28.90
CA GLN A 59 -4.11 -8.95 29.11
C GLN A 59 -3.47 -10.29 28.74
N ALA A 60 -4.04 -11.41 29.19
CA ALA A 60 -3.53 -12.75 28.88
C ALA A 60 -3.52 -13.08 27.38
N LEU A 61 -4.55 -12.67 26.62
CA LEU A 61 -4.58 -12.89 25.17
C LEU A 61 -3.59 -11.96 24.45
N GLY A 62 -3.48 -10.71 24.91
CA GLY A 62 -2.48 -9.77 24.42
C GLY A 62 -1.05 -10.26 24.61
N ASP A 63 -0.74 -10.74 25.81
CA ASP A 63 0.57 -11.31 26.17
C ASP A 63 0.91 -12.53 25.30
N PHE A 64 -0.07 -13.43 25.08
CA PHE A 64 0.08 -14.59 24.21
C PHE A 64 0.36 -14.20 22.75
N LEU A 65 -0.45 -13.30 22.20
CA LEU A 65 -0.27 -12.82 20.82
C LEU A 65 1.07 -12.12 20.65
N TRP A 66 1.50 -11.36 21.66
CA TRP A 66 2.77 -10.67 21.65
C TRP A 66 3.97 -11.62 21.76
N GLN A 67 3.90 -12.66 22.59
CA GLN A 67 4.93 -13.70 22.65
C GLN A 67 5.09 -14.43 21.31
N LYS A 68 3.97 -14.71 20.62
CA LYS A 68 3.98 -15.30 19.27
C LYS A 68 4.62 -14.37 18.24
N ALA A 69 4.32 -13.07 18.31
CA ALA A 69 4.95 -12.05 17.50
C ALA A 69 6.48 -12.00 17.66
N GLN A 70 6.95 -12.33 18.87
CA GLN A 70 8.37 -12.34 19.24
C GLN A 70 9.13 -13.64 18.95
N SER A 71 8.45 -14.77 18.72
CA SER A 71 9.11 -16.08 18.64
C SER A 71 9.94 -16.32 17.37
N GLY A 72 10.04 -15.36 16.46
CA GLY A 72 10.98 -15.38 15.33
C GLY A 72 10.73 -16.47 14.30
N GLY A 73 9.48 -16.95 14.18
CA GLY A 73 9.09 -17.87 13.11
C GLY A 73 9.05 -17.19 11.74
N GLN A 74 8.84 -17.97 10.69
CA GLN A 74 8.42 -17.45 9.39
C GLN A 74 6.89 -17.51 9.29
N GLY A 75 6.26 -16.41 8.87
CA GLY A 75 4.81 -16.30 8.71
C GLY A 75 4.27 -14.93 9.10
N GLU A 76 3.04 -14.61 8.67
CA GLU A 76 2.42 -13.28 8.84
C GLU A 76 2.36 -12.78 10.29
N GLU A 77 2.46 -13.66 11.29
CA GLU A 77 2.38 -13.28 12.70
C GLU A 77 3.73 -13.13 13.38
N SER A 78 4.84 -13.46 12.72
CA SER A 78 6.17 -13.25 13.26
C SER A 78 6.73 -11.93 12.74
N VAL A 79 6.91 -10.96 13.64
CA VAL A 79 7.41 -9.62 13.27
C VAL A 79 8.86 -9.40 13.69
N CYS A 80 9.39 -10.20 14.61
CA CYS A 80 10.80 -10.19 14.98
C CYS A 80 11.60 -11.09 14.02
N GLY A 81 12.78 -10.63 13.57
CA GLY A 81 13.72 -11.44 12.78
C GLY A 81 14.05 -10.87 11.40
N PHE A 82 15.28 -11.12 10.96
CA PHE A 82 15.78 -10.74 9.63
C PHE A 82 14.97 -11.48 8.55
N GLY A 83 14.24 -10.72 7.72
CA GLY A 83 13.44 -11.26 6.60
C GLY A 83 11.91 -11.16 6.74
N ASN A 84 11.38 -10.71 7.89
CA ASN A 84 9.95 -10.41 8.04
C ASN A 84 9.60 -8.98 7.60
N TRP A 85 10.61 -8.13 7.50
CA TRP A 85 10.54 -6.77 6.98
C TRP A 85 11.45 -6.67 5.77
N GLY A 86 10.99 -5.93 4.77
CA GLY A 86 11.64 -5.59 3.51
C GLY A 86 12.17 -4.16 3.55
N ASP A 87 13.49 -3.99 3.40
CA ASP A 87 14.09 -2.67 3.21
C ASP A 87 13.67 -2.13 1.87
N GLY A 88 13.66 -0.79 1.79
CA GLY A 88 13.34 -0.04 0.59
C GLY A 88 12.21 0.96 0.81
N PRO A 89 12.40 2.22 0.44
CA PRO A 89 11.30 2.94 -0.15
C PRO A 89 11.05 2.49 -1.61
N GLN A 90 12.06 1.96 -2.33
CA GLN A 90 12.01 1.82 -3.79
C GLN A 90 12.32 0.41 -4.37
N CYS A 91 12.70 -0.56 -3.54
CA CYS A 91 12.94 -1.94 -3.99
C CYS A 91 12.96 -2.90 -2.81
N ASN A 92 12.49 -4.15 -3.00
CA ASN A 92 12.60 -5.19 -1.98
C ASN A 92 14.02 -5.78 -1.98
N GLN A 93 14.88 -5.30 -1.07
CA GLN A 93 16.30 -5.66 -1.04
C GLN A 93 16.57 -7.16 -0.76
N TRP A 94 15.57 -7.92 -0.30
CA TRP A 94 15.72 -9.32 0.10
C TRP A 94 15.02 -10.31 -0.83
N ASP A 95 14.76 -9.92 -2.07
CA ASP A 95 14.14 -10.78 -3.09
C ASP A 95 15.17 -11.36 -4.08
N GLN A 96 16.43 -11.53 -3.66
CA GLN A 96 17.49 -12.19 -4.43
C GLN A 96 17.71 -11.64 -5.88
N GLY A 97 17.30 -10.41 -6.15
CA GLY A 97 17.44 -9.75 -7.45
C GLY A 97 16.28 -9.95 -8.42
N TYR A 98 15.16 -10.54 -8.00
CA TYR A 98 13.96 -10.70 -8.83
C TYR A 98 13.05 -9.47 -8.82
N SER A 99 13.09 -8.67 -7.75
CA SER A 99 12.33 -7.42 -7.66
C SER A 99 12.95 -6.30 -8.50
N PRO A 100 12.15 -5.54 -9.27
CA PRO A 100 12.62 -4.35 -9.98
C PRO A 100 13.08 -3.27 -9.00
N CYS A 101 14.15 -2.56 -9.36
CA CYS A 101 14.57 -1.36 -8.66
C CYS A 101 13.87 -0.14 -9.26
N TRP A 102 12.92 0.41 -8.51
CA TRP A 102 12.16 1.56 -8.97
C TRP A 102 12.94 2.87 -8.83
N PRO A 103 12.54 3.94 -9.56
CA PRO A 103 13.06 5.28 -9.32
C PRO A 103 12.94 5.65 -7.84
N SER A 104 13.86 6.47 -7.34
CA SER A 104 13.81 6.88 -5.95
C SER A 104 12.54 7.68 -5.66
N SER A 105 12.05 7.60 -4.42
CA SER A 105 10.84 8.30 -4.01
C SER A 105 10.95 9.82 -4.25
N MET A 106 12.14 10.41 -4.09
CA MET A 106 12.41 11.81 -4.44
C MET A 106 12.26 12.05 -5.95
N ALA A 107 12.78 11.16 -6.81
CA ALA A 107 12.67 11.31 -8.26
C ALA A 107 11.22 11.22 -8.74
N VAL A 108 10.43 10.31 -8.17
CA VAL A 108 8.98 10.22 -8.44
C VAL A 108 8.27 11.46 -7.94
N SER A 109 8.60 11.95 -6.75
CA SER A 109 7.99 13.16 -6.19
C SER A 109 8.30 14.39 -7.05
N ALA A 110 9.51 14.49 -7.61
CA ALA A 110 9.91 15.58 -8.49
C ALA A 110 9.10 15.67 -9.80
N THR A 111 8.23 14.70 -10.11
CA THR A 111 7.24 14.80 -11.19
C THR A 111 6.10 15.75 -10.88
N TRP A 112 5.84 16.01 -9.58
CA TRP A 112 4.66 16.73 -9.10
C TRP A 112 3.32 16.12 -9.53
N ASP A 113 3.32 14.84 -9.90
CA ASP A 113 2.17 14.14 -10.44
C ASP A 113 1.70 13.03 -9.48
N LEU A 114 0.53 13.23 -8.88
CA LEU A 114 -0.07 12.25 -7.96
C LEU A 114 -0.51 10.97 -8.69
N HIS A 115 -0.82 11.03 -9.98
CA HIS A 115 -1.14 9.84 -10.76
C HIS A 115 0.10 8.98 -10.97
N VAL A 116 1.24 9.59 -11.29
CA VAL A 116 2.53 8.87 -11.37
C VAL A 116 2.92 8.28 -10.01
N MET A 117 2.75 9.03 -8.92
CA MET A 117 2.97 8.53 -7.56
C MET A 117 2.07 7.34 -7.25
N GLU A 118 0.78 7.40 -7.63
CA GLU A 118 -0.17 6.31 -7.43
C GLU A 118 0.24 5.03 -8.18
N LEU A 119 0.56 5.13 -9.48
CA LEU A 119 0.98 3.98 -10.29
C LEU A 119 2.26 3.35 -9.72
N TRP A 120 3.27 4.17 -9.43
CA TRP A 120 4.51 3.72 -8.80
C TRP A 120 4.27 3.02 -7.46
N SER A 121 3.34 3.55 -6.66
CA SER A 121 3.00 3.00 -5.36
C SER A 121 2.26 1.67 -5.44
N LEU A 122 1.35 1.49 -6.42
CA LEU A 122 0.66 0.22 -6.65
C LEU A 122 1.64 -0.90 -6.96
N GLU A 123 2.56 -0.65 -7.90
CA GLU A 123 3.55 -1.65 -8.33
C GLU A 123 4.48 -2.06 -7.19
N ILE A 124 4.99 -1.10 -6.40
CA ILE A 124 5.82 -1.44 -5.23
C ILE A 124 5.03 -2.21 -4.19
N ALA A 125 3.78 -1.82 -3.93
CA ALA A 125 2.94 -2.53 -2.97
C ALA A 125 2.67 -3.98 -3.39
N GLU A 126 2.51 -4.26 -4.69
CA GLU A 126 2.37 -5.62 -5.20
C GLU A 126 3.65 -6.44 -4.95
N GLU A 127 4.83 -5.90 -5.27
CA GLU A 127 6.13 -6.57 -5.11
C GLU A 127 6.44 -6.93 -3.66
N PHE A 128 6.22 -5.99 -2.74
CA PHE A 128 6.39 -6.29 -1.31
C PHE A 128 5.28 -7.20 -0.79
N GLY A 129 4.08 -7.06 -1.33
CA GLY A 129 2.90 -7.78 -0.92
C GLY A 129 2.97 -9.29 -1.15
N VAL A 130 3.47 -9.72 -2.31
CA VAL A 130 3.61 -11.15 -2.67
C VAL A 130 4.56 -11.91 -1.74
N THR A 131 5.54 -11.22 -1.15
CA THR A 131 6.48 -11.85 -0.20
C THR A 131 5.91 -12.00 1.21
N GLY A 132 4.73 -11.42 1.49
CA GLY A 132 4.12 -11.41 2.81
C GLY A 132 4.84 -10.52 3.84
N ARG A 133 5.91 -9.81 3.46
CA ARG A 133 6.75 -9.00 4.35
C ARG A 133 6.13 -7.63 4.65
N GLY A 134 6.56 -7.02 5.76
CA GLY A 134 6.37 -5.58 5.96
C GLY A 134 7.31 -4.77 5.07
N GLN A 135 6.95 -3.53 4.75
CA GLN A 135 7.81 -2.62 4.00
C GLN A 135 8.30 -1.48 4.88
N LEU A 136 9.60 -1.26 4.88
CA LEU A 136 10.27 -0.18 5.60
C LEU A 136 10.32 1.08 4.75
N GLY A 137 9.14 1.61 4.44
CA GLY A 137 8.94 2.84 3.69
C GLY A 137 7.47 3.24 3.67
N PRO A 138 7.15 4.48 3.26
CA PRO A 138 8.08 5.44 2.65
C PRO A 138 8.97 6.20 3.63
N GLY A 139 10.09 6.73 3.10
CA GLY A 139 10.87 7.78 3.74
C GLY A 139 10.21 9.15 3.53
N ILE A 140 9.93 9.88 4.61
CA ILE A 140 9.09 11.09 4.59
C ILE A 140 9.64 12.23 5.48
N ASN A 141 10.94 12.17 5.80
CA ASN A 141 11.60 13.31 6.44
C ASN A 141 11.78 14.46 5.43
N LEU A 142 11.74 15.70 5.93
CA LEU A 142 11.96 16.87 5.09
C LEU A 142 13.44 17.07 4.75
N ALA A 143 13.66 17.62 3.57
CA ALA A 143 14.95 18.01 3.02
C ALA A 143 15.48 19.32 3.63
N ARG A 144 15.62 19.36 4.97
CA ARG A 144 16.14 20.54 5.69
C ARG A 144 17.54 20.96 5.23
N PHE A 145 18.41 19.98 5.00
CA PHE A 145 19.78 20.19 4.51
C PHE A 145 19.91 19.57 3.12
N ALA A 146 20.30 20.37 2.13
CA ALA A 146 20.50 19.92 0.75
C ALA A 146 21.55 18.80 0.60
N TRP A 147 22.45 18.64 1.59
CA TRP A 147 23.49 17.61 1.61
C TRP A 147 23.17 16.43 2.54
N ASN A 148 21.94 16.30 3.04
CA ASN A 148 21.58 15.13 3.83
C ASN A 148 21.75 13.85 2.98
N GLY A 149 22.54 12.88 3.47
CA GLY A 149 22.93 11.70 2.70
C GLY A 149 21.79 10.77 2.28
N ARG A 150 20.58 10.96 2.84
CA ARG A 150 19.39 10.14 2.55
C ARG A 150 18.27 10.88 1.81
N LEU A 151 18.49 12.10 1.31
CA LEU A 151 17.43 12.84 0.60
C LEU A 151 16.80 12.05 -0.54
N GLY A 152 17.57 11.22 -1.26
CA GLY A 152 17.04 10.39 -2.34
C GLY A 152 15.89 9.46 -1.90
N GLU A 153 15.85 9.05 -0.63
CA GLU A 153 14.82 8.19 -0.05
C GLU A 153 13.55 8.94 0.41
N TYR A 154 13.59 10.27 0.47
CA TYR A 154 12.52 11.07 1.05
C TYR A 154 11.64 11.71 -0.02
N MET A 155 10.36 11.33 -0.05
CA MET A 155 9.41 11.92 -1.01
C MET A 155 8.95 13.32 -0.64
N SER A 156 9.23 13.77 0.59
CA SER A 156 8.64 14.99 1.11
C SER A 156 9.25 16.27 0.55
N GLY A 157 10.38 16.19 -0.17
CA GLY A 157 11.10 17.39 -0.59
C GLY A 157 11.41 18.29 0.62
N GLU A 158 11.45 19.60 0.41
CA GLU A 158 11.59 20.60 1.48
C GLU A 158 10.24 21.13 2.00
N ASP A 159 9.13 20.84 1.32
CA ASP A 159 7.82 21.43 1.62
C ASP A 159 6.88 20.42 2.34
N PRO A 160 6.37 20.77 3.54
CA PRO A 160 5.52 19.87 4.32
C PRO A 160 4.18 19.54 3.66
N TYR A 161 3.60 20.46 2.89
CA TYR A 161 2.30 20.25 2.24
C TYR A 161 2.42 19.30 1.04
N PHE A 162 3.42 19.54 0.20
CA PHE A 162 3.81 18.67 -0.90
C PHE A 162 4.10 17.26 -0.39
N GLY A 163 4.92 17.14 0.67
CA GLY A 163 5.20 15.85 1.28
C GLY A 163 3.96 15.15 1.81
N ALA A 164 3.03 15.88 2.43
CA ALA A 164 1.75 15.33 2.86
C ALA A 164 0.93 14.76 1.70
N LYS A 165 0.89 15.44 0.53
CA LYS A 165 0.14 14.98 -0.65
C LYS A 165 0.76 13.74 -1.30
N MET A 166 2.09 13.69 -1.40
CA MET A 166 2.80 12.52 -1.93
C MET A 166 2.58 11.28 -1.05
N VAL A 167 2.72 11.45 0.27
CA VAL A 167 2.54 10.37 1.24
C VAL A 167 1.10 9.88 1.31
N GLU A 168 0.13 10.79 1.34
CA GLU A 168 -1.29 10.44 1.33
C GLU A 168 -1.64 9.55 0.11
N THR A 169 -1.10 9.91 -1.05
CA THR A 169 -1.31 9.20 -2.32
C THR A 169 -0.72 7.80 -2.27
N MET A 170 0.54 7.65 -1.85
CA MET A 170 1.18 6.34 -1.75
C MET A 170 0.46 5.44 -0.74
N VAL A 171 0.15 5.94 0.46
CA VAL A 171 -0.50 5.12 1.50
C VAL A 171 -1.90 4.66 1.05
N LYS A 172 -2.65 5.51 0.34
CA LYS A 172 -3.94 5.12 -0.24
C LYS A 172 -3.78 4.10 -1.36
N ALA A 173 -2.79 4.25 -2.23
CA ALA A 173 -2.52 3.33 -3.33
C ALA A 173 -2.17 1.93 -2.82
N TYR A 174 -1.31 1.83 -1.81
CA TYR A 174 -0.93 0.57 -1.19
C TYR A 174 -2.15 -0.24 -0.77
N ARG A 175 -3.14 0.41 -0.16
CA ARG A 175 -4.36 -0.25 0.34
C ARG A 175 -5.28 -0.79 -0.75
N LYS A 176 -5.00 -0.50 -2.03
CA LYS A 176 -5.78 -0.98 -3.18
C LYS A 176 -5.27 -2.33 -3.70
N VAL A 177 -4.03 -2.73 -3.41
CA VAL A 177 -3.52 -4.03 -3.89
C VAL A 177 -4.12 -5.19 -3.07
N PRO A 178 -4.18 -6.42 -3.61
CA PRO A 178 -4.79 -7.56 -2.89
C PRO A 178 -4.03 -8.01 -1.64
N HIS A 179 -2.70 -7.82 -1.62
CA HIS A 179 -1.82 -8.32 -0.55
C HIS A 179 -0.91 -7.23 0.04
N PRO A 180 -1.43 -6.05 0.44
CA PRO A 180 -0.59 -4.90 0.75
C PRO A 180 0.37 -5.17 1.89
N PRO A 181 1.66 -4.78 1.79
CA PRO A 181 2.63 -4.98 2.87
C PRO A 181 2.27 -4.15 4.09
N LEU A 182 2.82 -4.50 5.25
CA LEU A 182 2.83 -3.60 6.41
C LEU A 182 3.71 -2.38 6.11
N GLN A 183 3.12 -1.35 5.52
CA GLN A 183 3.80 -0.12 5.18
C GLN A 183 4.18 0.68 6.43
N THR A 184 5.40 1.20 6.47
CA THR A 184 5.97 1.87 7.64
C THR A 184 6.57 3.21 7.27
N ALA A 185 5.87 4.29 7.64
CA ALA A 185 6.37 5.66 7.44
C ALA A 185 7.61 5.92 8.32
N LYS A 186 8.69 6.44 7.73
CA LYS A 186 9.98 6.63 8.41
C LYS A 186 10.68 7.93 8.01
N HIS A 187 11.55 8.51 8.82
CA HIS A 187 11.96 8.12 10.17
C HIS A 187 11.44 9.18 11.14
N PHE A 188 10.70 8.75 12.16
CA PHE A 188 10.00 9.63 13.07
C PHE A 188 10.86 9.94 14.32
N VAL A 189 11.42 11.13 14.55
CA VAL A 189 11.45 12.41 13.81
C VAL A 189 12.43 13.36 14.54
N PRO A 190 12.86 14.48 13.95
CA PRO A 190 13.22 14.60 12.56
C PRO A 190 14.63 14.01 12.35
N ASN A 191 14.79 13.08 11.43
CA ASN A 191 16.12 12.55 11.08
C ASN A 191 16.65 13.31 9.86
N THR A 192 17.22 14.51 10.06
CA THR A 192 17.51 15.43 8.96
C THR A 192 18.96 15.45 8.49
N ILE A 193 19.85 14.72 9.15
CA ILE A 193 21.26 14.63 8.78
C ILE A 193 21.85 13.26 9.18
N GLU A 194 22.65 12.67 8.30
CA GLU A 194 23.26 11.36 8.54
C GLU A 194 24.47 11.40 9.48
N THR A 195 25.22 12.51 9.48
CA THR A 195 26.37 12.68 10.34
C THR A 195 25.94 12.61 11.80
N ALA A 196 26.50 11.64 12.54
CA ALA A 196 26.18 11.38 13.93
C ALA A 196 24.68 11.13 14.21
N ARG A 197 23.92 10.61 13.23
CA ARG A 197 22.47 10.36 13.35
C ARG A 197 22.03 9.59 14.60
N ASN A 198 22.94 8.82 15.20
CA ASN A 198 22.72 7.98 16.39
C ASN A 198 23.09 8.63 17.73
N SER A 199 23.60 9.87 17.72
CA SER A 199 23.94 10.61 18.93
C SER A 199 23.63 12.11 18.87
N ILE A 200 23.25 12.63 17.69
CA ILE A 200 22.89 14.04 17.52
C ILE A 200 21.58 14.36 18.23
N LEU A 201 21.54 15.55 18.85
CA LEU A 201 20.31 16.16 19.36
C LEU A 201 19.72 17.08 18.29
N GLU A 202 18.51 16.78 17.85
CA GLU A 202 17.70 17.66 17.02
C GLU A 202 16.90 18.61 17.92
N GLU A 203 17.40 19.83 18.08
CA GLU A 203 16.75 20.89 18.86
C GLU A 203 15.67 21.58 18.01
N VAL A 204 14.43 21.13 18.20
CA VAL A 204 13.26 21.66 17.48
C VAL A 204 12.17 22.00 18.50
N ASP A 205 11.55 23.18 18.36
CA ASP A 205 10.42 23.56 19.19
C ASP A 205 9.12 22.87 18.73
N GLU A 206 8.13 22.81 19.63
CA GLU A 206 6.86 22.12 19.38
C GLU A 206 6.13 22.66 18.16
N ARG A 207 6.08 24.00 17.98
CA ARG A 207 5.39 24.60 16.83
C ARG A 207 6.04 24.16 15.52
N THR A 208 7.37 24.18 15.44
CA THR A 208 8.09 23.71 14.26
C THR A 208 7.88 22.22 14.01
N LEU A 209 7.81 21.39 15.05
CA LEU A 209 7.44 19.97 14.87
C LEU A 209 6.07 19.83 14.21
N PHE A 210 5.05 20.53 14.71
CA PHE A 210 3.67 20.45 14.18
C PHE A 210 3.48 21.09 12.81
N GLU A 211 4.09 22.24 12.55
CA GLU A 211 3.89 23.00 11.31
C GLU A 211 4.81 22.53 10.17
N VAL A 212 5.94 21.90 10.48
CA VAL A 212 6.97 21.54 9.47
C VAL A 212 7.23 20.04 9.43
N TYR A 213 7.59 19.39 10.53
CA TYR A 213 8.07 17.99 10.46
C TYR A 213 6.95 16.94 10.51
N TYR A 214 5.83 17.24 11.15
CA TYR A 214 4.69 16.33 11.31
C TYR A 214 3.70 16.25 10.15
N PRO A 215 3.47 17.27 9.30
CA PRO A 215 2.43 17.19 8.28
C PRO A 215 2.51 15.95 7.35
N PRO A 216 3.70 15.50 6.88
CA PRO A 216 3.78 14.25 6.10
C PRO A 216 3.38 13.00 6.91
N PHE A 217 3.78 12.92 8.19
CA PHE A 217 3.41 11.82 9.07
C PHE A 217 1.92 11.84 9.43
N GLU A 218 1.36 13.01 9.71
CA GLU A 218 -0.07 13.17 9.99
C GLU A 218 -0.92 12.75 8.78
N ALA A 219 -0.48 13.10 7.56
CA ALA A 219 -1.09 12.62 6.33
C ALA A 219 -1.02 11.09 6.17
N ALA A 220 0.14 10.48 6.48
CA ALA A 220 0.30 9.03 6.50
C ALA A 220 -0.67 8.36 7.48
N VAL A 221 -0.78 8.90 8.70
CA VAL A 221 -1.68 8.41 9.75
C VAL A 221 -3.13 8.50 9.30
N LYS A 222 -3.55 9.65 8.75
CA LYS A 222 -4.92 9.86 8.23
C LYS A 222 -5.25 8.95 7.05
N ALA A 223 -4.27 8.65 6.20
CA ALA A 223 -4.42 7.74 5.06
C ALA A 223 -4.46 6.25 5.49
N GLY A 224 -4.05 5.94 6.73
CA GLY A 224 -4.08 4.61 7.31
C GLY A 224 -2.78 3.83 7.11
N VAL A 225 -1.62 4.46 7.35
CA VAL A 225 -0.34 3.73 7.37
C VAL A 225 -0.31 2.71 8.52
N SER A 226 0.30 1.54 8.28
CA SER A 226 0.30 0.42 9.24
C SER A 226 1.29 0.60 10.38
N GLY A 227 2.45 1.19 10.05
CA GLY A 227 3.57 1.35 10.95
C GLY A 227 4.17 2.75 10.88
N VAL A 228 4.84 3.14 11.96
CA VAL A 228 5.77 4.27 11.98
C VAL A 228 7.09 3.78 12.56
N MET A 229 8.20 4.13 11.92
CA MET A 229 9.53 3.80 12.41
C MET A 229 10.12 5.01 13.13
N CYS A 230 10.46 4.87 14.41
CA CYS A 230 11.15 5.93 15.14
C CYS A 230 12.63 6.03 14.73
N SER A 231 13.19 7.24 14.74
CA SER A 231 14.53 7.54 14.24
C SER A 231 15.64 7.29 15.27
N TYR A 232 16.89 7.41 14.80
CA TYR A 232 18.10 7.27 15.61
C TYR A 232 18.42 8.44 16.53
N ASN A 233 18.05 9.66 16.15
CA ASN A 233 18.49 10.87 16.82
C ASN A 233 17.79 11.09 18.16
N LEU A 234 18.32 12.03 18.94
CA LEU A 234 17.67 12.54 20.13
C LEU A 234 16.78 13.73 19.76
N VAL A 235 15.73 13.91 20.53
CA VAL A 235 14.84 15.08 20.48
C VAL A 235 14.62 15.56 21.90
N LYS A 236 14.43 16.87 22.07
CA LYS A 236 14.03 17.45 23.35
C LYS A 236 12.76 16.76 23.85
N CYS A 237 12.77 16.30 25.10
CA CYS A 237 11.60 15.72 25.76
C CYS A 237 11.26 16.55 26.99
N THR A 238 10.02 17.00 27.06
CA THR A 238 9.51 17.92 28.07
C THR A 238 8.47 17.29 28.98
N SER A 239 7.95 16.10 28.64
CA SER A 239 7.17 15.30 29.58
C SER A 239 8.01 14.96 30.81
N GLY A 240 7.32 14.85 31.94
CA GLY A 240 7.91 14.37 33.18
C GLY A 240 8.47 12.95 33.10
N LYS A 241 8.19 12.19 32.02
CA LYS A 241 8.75 10.86 31.81
C LYS A 241 10.21 10.88 31.36
N CYS A 242 10.65 11.96 30.72
CA CYS A 242 12.04 12.13 30.32
C CYS A 242 12.84 13.05 31.28
N GLU A 243 12.25 13.45 32.40
CA GLU A 243 12.88 14.37 33.37
C GLU A 243 13.37 15.69 32.75
N GLY A 244 12.75 16.15 31.66
CA GLY A 244 13.17 17.35 30.94
C GLY A 244 14.48 17.22 30.15
N LYS A 245 15.04 16.01 30.04
CA LYS A 245 16.27 15.72 29.28
C LYS A 245 15.93 15.35 27.84
N PRO A 246 16.84 15.60 26.88
CA PRO A 246 16.74 15.00 25.55
C PRO A 246 16.64 13.48 25.66
N ALA A 247 15.80 12.89 24.82
CA ALA A 247 15.62 11.44 24.76
C ALA A 247 15.75 10.97 23.32
N TYR A 248 16.26 9.75 23.14
CA TYR A 248 16.21 9.05 21.86
C TYR A 248 14.78 9.04 21.32
N ALA A 249 14.60 9.24 20.01
CA ALA A 249 13.26 9.30 19.41
C ALA A 249 12.44 8.02 19.67
N CYS A 250 13.10 6.86 19.71
CA CYS A 250 12.49 5.57 20.07
C CYS A 250 12.16 5.39 21.56
N ALA A 251 12.44 6.37 22.41
CA ALA A 251 12.10 6.38 23.83
C ALA A 251 11.65 7.76 24.31
N ASN A 252 11.08 8.58 23.41
CA ASN A 252 10.63 9.93 23.71
C ASN A 252 9.09 9.96 23.80
N ASP A 253 8.57 10.18 25.01
CA ASP A 253 7.14 10.14 25.31
C ASP A 253 6.34 11.27 24.64
N ASP A 254 6.96 12.44 24.48
CA ASP A 254 6.31 13.60 23.85
C ASP A 254 5.96 13.27 22.40
N ILE A 255 6.94 12.79 21.63
CA ILE A 255 6.73 12.57 20.21
C ILE A 255 5.93 11.30 19.93
N LEU A 256 6.14 10.22 20.70
CA LEU A 256 5.49 8.92 20.43
C LEU A 256 4.09 8.82 21.04
N ASN A 257 3.94 9.04 22.34
CA ASN A 257 2.66 8.88 23.01
C ASN A 257 1.79 10.13 22.88
N LYS A 258 2.34 11.32 23.21
CA LYS A 258 1.55 12.56 23.21
C LYS A 258 1.23 12.98 21.77
N HIS A 259 2.22 13.18 20.91
CA HIS A 259 1.99 13.72 19.56
C HIS A 259 1.49 12.64 18.58
N LEU A 260 2.22 11.55 18.35
CA LEU A 260 1.86 10.55 17.34
C LEU A 260 0.60 9.74 17.71
N LYS A 261 0.60 9.08 18.88
CA LYS A 261 -0.53 8.21 19.30
C LYS A 261 -1.72 9.01 19.82
N GLY A 262 -1.47 10.11 20.53
CA GLY A 262 -2.47 10.97 21.14
C GLY A 262 -3.09 11.96 20.15
N GLU A 263 -2.30 12.95 19.70
CA GLU A 263 -2.79 14.07 18.91
C GLU A 263 -3.07 13.71 17.44
N MET A 264 -2.17 13.00 16.76
CA MET A 264 -2.39 12.52 15.39
C MET A 264 -3.31 11.29 15.34
N GLY A 265 -3.54 10.64 16.48
CA GLY A 265 -4.45 9.50 16.60
C GLY A 265 -3.91 8.19 16.00
N PHE A 266 -2.60 8.02 15.86
CA PHE A 266 -2.01 6.81 15.26
C PHE A 266 -2.39 5.52 16.02
N ARG A 267 -2.93 4.55 15.28
CA ARG A 267 -3.41 3.25 15.79
C ARG A 267 -2.52 2.07 15.44
N GLY A 268 -1.59 2.24 14.50
CA GLY A 268 -0.64 1.22 14.09
C GLY A 268 0.47 1.00 15.11
N ILE A 269 1.49 0.27 14.66
CA ILE A 269 2.67 -0.08 15.45
C ILE A 269 3.79 0.93 15.28
N VAL A 270 4.46 1.26 16.38
CA VAL A 270 5.74 1.98 16.36
C VAL A 270 6.87 0.97 16.45
N ILE A 271 7.71 0.93 15.42
CA ILE A 271 8.90 0.09 15.38
C ILE A 271 10.16 0.96 15.50
N SER A 272 11.26 0.43 16.03
CA SER A 272 12.54 1.13 15.97
C SER A 272 13.18 1.05 14.59
N ASP A 273 13.96 2.06 14.21
CA ASP A 273 15.03 1.84 13.24
C ASP A 273 16.04 0.83 13.82
N TRP A 274 16.91 0.28 12.98
CA TRP A 274 17.74 -0.89 13.29
C TRP A 274 18.76 -0.54 14.37
N ASP A 275 18.67 -1.16 15.55
CA ASP A 275 19.47 -0.81 16.73
C ASP A 275 19.31 0.66 17.19
N ALA A 276 18.21 1.34 16.84
CA ALA A 276 17.98 2.74 17.27
C ALA A 276 17.71 2.88 18.77
N THR A 277 17.51 1.76 19.46
CA THR A 277 17.43 1.69 20.92
C THR A 277 18.81 1.45 21.56
N LYS A 278 19.90 1.37 20.80
CA LYS A 278 21.25 1.19 21.35
C LYS A 278 21.84 2.53 21.79
N CYS A 279 22.19 2.63 23.07
CA CYS A 279 22.76 3.85 23.66
C CYS A 279 24.19 4.07 23.16
N GLN A 280 24.39 5.16 22.42
CA GLN A 280 25.68 5.52 21.84
C GLN A 280 26.52 6.36 22.81
N PRO A 281 27.86 6.31 22.69
CA PRO A 281 28.73 7.27 23.35
C PRO A 281 28.34 8.71 22.99
N GLY A 282 28.23 9.59 23.99
CA GLY A 282 27.82 10.99 23.81
C GLY A 282 26.31 11.25 23.86
N ALA A 283 25.50 10.19 23.93
CA ALA A 283 24.04 10.25 24.07
C ALA A 283 23.54 9.47 25.31
N ASP A 284 24.44 9.15 26.22
CA ASP A 284 24.21 8.44 27.49
C ASP A 284 23.37 9.24 28.50
N HIS A 285 23.21 10.54 28.29
CA HIS A 285 22.32 11.41 29.06
C HIS A 285 20.83 11.21 28.73
N SER A 286 20.50 10.43 27.70
CA SER A 286 19.12 10.04 27.43
C SER A 286 18.56 9.22 28.60
N PRO A 287 17.33 9.51 29.07
CA PRO A 287 16.64 8.66 30.03
C PRO A 287 16.56 7.20 29.56
N GLY A 288 16.66 6.27 30.51
CA GLY A 288 16.68 4.83 30.23
C GLY A 288 17.97 4.31 29.60
N CYS A 289 18.96 5.17 29.31
CA CYS A 289 20.22 4.74 28.71
C CYS A 289 21.30 4.37 29.72
N SER A 290 22.16 3.46 29.30
CA SER A 290 23.43 3.14 29.93
C SER A 290 24.48 2.88 28.85
N PRO A 291 25.73 3.36 28.99
CA PRO A 291 26.75 3.23 27.95
C PRO A 291 26.91 1.78 27.44
N GLY A 292 26.85 1.59 26.12
CA GLY A 292 27.04 0.30 25.47
C GLY A 292 25.88 -0.70 25.64
N LYS A 293 24.79 -0.29 26.31
CA LYS A 293 23.57 -1.08 26.46
C LYS A 293 22.48 -0.57 25.51
N TYR A 294 21.40 -1.34 25.42
CA TYR A 294 20.15 -0.85 24.88
C TYR A 294 19.40 -0.03 25.95
N ILE A 295 18.54 0.88 25.51
CA ILE A 295 17.59 1.60 26.36
C ILE A 295 16.81 0.57 27.16
N ASP A 296 16.57 0.88 28.43
CA ASP A 296 15.71 0.09 29.30
C ASP A 296 14.37 -0.22 28.62
N ASN A 297 13.99 -1.49 28.63
CA ASN A 297 12.87 -2.00 27.85
C ASN A 297 11.53 -1.47 28.36
N ASP A 298 11.36 -1.39 29.68
CA ASP A 298 10.15 -0.84 30.28
C ASP A 298 10.06 0.67 30.04
N PHE A 299 11.19 1.38 30.08
CA PHE A 299 11.27 2.79 29.72
C PHE A 299 10.84 3.03 28.27
N ALA A 300 11.43 2.32 27.30
CA ALA A 300 11.07 2.44 25.89
C ALA A 300 9.60 2.07 25.63
N ALA A 301 9.09 1.02 26.28
CA ALA A 301 7.69 0.62 26.18
C ALA A 301 6.74 1.68 26.76
N ASP A 302 7.08 2.29 27.89
CA ASP A 302 6.28 3.36 28.52
C ASP A 302 6.28 4.67 27.73
N ALA A 303 7.38 4.96 27.03
CA ALA A 303 7.50 6.07 26.11
C ALA A 303 6.72 5.85 24.80
N GLY A 304 6.32 4.61 24.49
CA GLY A 304 5.42 4.29 23.39
C GLY A 304 6.04 3.46 22.26
N LEU A 305 7.23 2.88 22.45
CA LEU A 305 7.78 1.92 21.49
C LEU A 305 7.03 0.58 21.57
N ASP A 306 6.53 0.10 20.42
CA ASP A 306 5.84 -1.18 20.35
C ASP A 306 6.84 -2.31 20.05
N LEU A 307 7.69 -2.15 19.04
CA LEU A 307 8.63 -3.18 18.57
C LEU A 307 10.06 -2.63 18.44
N GLU A 308 11.05 -3.39 18.94
CA GLU A 308 12.47 -3.10 18.68
C GLU A 308 12.98 -3.98 17.53
N MET A 309 13.78 -3.39 16.67
CA MET A 309 14.29 -3.99 15.43
C MET A 309 15.82 -3.97 15.47
N PRO A 310 16.51 -5.03 14.99
CA PRO A 310 16.01 -6.03 14.02
C PRO A 310 15.42 -7.33 14.60
N SER A 311 15.64 -7.60 15.89
CA SER A 311 15.31 -8.92 16.46
C SER A 311 14.67 -8.85 17.84
N CYS A 312 14.05 -7.71 18.15
CA CYS A 312 13.35 -7.49 19.41
C CYS A 312 14.27 -7.77 20.61
N ILE A 313 15.56 -7.49 20.46
CA ILE A 313 16.66 -7.81 21.39
C ILE A 313 16.36 -7.22 22.76
N SER A 314 16.01 -5.93 22.80
CA SER A 314 15.65 -5.24 24.05
C SER A 314 14.39 -5.81 24.70
N PHE A 315 13.55 -6.48 23.92
CA PHE A 315 12.28 -7.04 24.35
C PHE A 315 12.28 -8.59 24.43
N LYS A 316 13.43 -9.24 24.21
CA LYS A 316 13.56 -10.69 24.08
C LYS A 316 13.52 -11.35 25.45
N GLY A 317 12.63 -12.35 25.62
CA GLY A 317 12.53 -13.16 26.83
C GLY A 317 11.60 -12.62 27.92
N GLY A 318 10.71 -11.67 27.61
CA GLY A 318 9.74 -11.17 28.58
C GLY A 318 8.48 -10.59 27.95
N VAL A 319 7.36 -10.67 28.69
CA VAL A 319 6.15 -9.89 28.41
C VAL A 319 6.46 -8.45 28.83
N THR A 320 6.86 -7.65 27.86
CA THR A 320 7.16 -6.23 28.10
C THR A 320 5.91 -5.52 28.59
N LYS A 321 6.09 -4.44 29.35
CA LYS A 321 4.98 -3.56 29.75
C LYS A 321 4.10 -3.21 28.52
N ARG A 322 2.78 -3.22 28.73
CA ARG A 322 1.74 -2.94 27.72
C ARG A 322 1.66 -3.92 26.53
N ALA A 323 2.09 -5.17 26.68
CA ALA A 323 2.00 -6.18 25.62
C ALA A 323 0.60 -6.30 24.96
N ALA A 324 -0.48 -6.18 25.74
CA ALA A 324 -1.83 -6.17 25.18
C ALA A 324 -2.13 -4.97 24.26
N GLU A 325 -1.63 -3.77 24.58
CA GLU A 325 -1.74 -2.60 23.70
C GLU A 325 -0.94 -2.83 22.41
N LYS A 326 0.28 -3.33 22.54
CA LYS A 326 1.18 -3.60 21.41
C LYS A 326 0.60 -4.64 20.45
N ALA A 327 0.05 -5.73 20.99
CA ALA A 327 -0.67 -6.74 20.22
C ALA A 327 -1.90 -6.15 19.51
N ALA A 328 -2.64 -5.26 20.18
CA ALA A 328 -3.80 -4.61 19.60
C ALA A 328 -3.43 -3.71 18.40
N ARG A 329 -2.33 -2.94 18.54
CA ARG A 329 -1.77 -2.11 17.47
C ARG A 329 -1.27 -2.95 16.30
N LEU A 330 -0.59 -4.05 16.58
CA LEU A 330 -0.11 -4.97 15.57
C LEU A 330 -1.26 -5.60 14.79
N LYS A 331 -2.30 -6.08 15.47
CA LYS A 331 -3.48 -6.60 14.77
C LYS A 331 -4.19 -5.51 13.98
N TRP A 332 -4.35 -4.31 14.53
CA TRP A 332 -4.92 -3.19 13.79
C TRP A 332 -4.13 -2.92 12.51
N ALA A 333 -2.80 -2.95 12.56
CA ALA A 333 -1.93 -2.76 11.40
C ALA A 333 -2.17 -3.81 10.31
N PHE A 334 -2.36 -5.09 10.67
CA PHE A 334 -2.73 -6.15 9.73
C PHE A 334 -4.14 -5.94 9.15
N MET A 335 -5.14 -5.72 10.01
CA MET A 335 -6.54 -5.59 9.58
C MET A 335 -6.78 -4.36 8.71
N ASN A 336 -6.12 -3.24 9.01
CA ASN A 336 -6.24 -2.00 8.26
C ASN A 336 -5.68 -2.14 6.82
N GLN A 337 -4.81 -3.12 6.61
CA GLN A 337 -4.29 -3.55 5.31
C GLN A 337 -5.09 -4.72 4.70
N GLY A 338 -6.27 -5.05 5.25
CA GLY A 338 -7.07 -6.17 4.75
C GLY A 338 -6.45 -7.55 4.97
N ARG A 339 -5.39 -7.66 5.78
CA ARG A 339 -4.78 -8.94 6.15
C ARG A 339 -5.49 -9.54 7.37
N SER A 340 -5.77 -10.84 7.32
CA SER A 340 -6.26 -11.60 8.47
C SER A 340 -5.07 -12.20 9.21
N THR A 341 -4.98 -12.00 10.53
CA THR A 341 -4.04 -12.78 11.34
C THR A 341 -4.48 -14.25 11.32
N SER A 342 -3.57 -15.17 10.99
CA SER A 342 -3.79 -16.63 11.07
C SER A 342 -4.31 -17.17 12.43
N GLY A 343 -4.37 -16.32 13.46
CA GLY A 343 -4.85 -16.55 14.82
C GLY A 343 -6.34 -16.33 15.06
N ASP A 344 -7.17 -16.10 14.05
CA ASP A 344 -8.64 -16.15 14.22
C ASP A 344 -9.15 -17.62 14.28
N MET A 345 -8.64 -18.37 15.27
CA MET A 345 -9.25 -19.62 15.74
C MET A 345 -10.21 -19.30 16.89
N LEU A 346 -11.51 -19.48 16.65
CA LEU A 346 -12.49 -19.52 17.74
C LEU A 346 -12.25 -20.75 18.63
N PRO A 347 -12.63 -20.72 19.93
CA PRO A 347 -12.63 -21.92 20.77
C PRO A 347 -13.38 -23.07 20.07
N GLY A 348 -12.70 -24.19 19.84
CA GLY A 348 -13.25 -25.33 19.08
C GLY A 348 -12.72 -25.49 17.65
N GLY A 349 -11.63 -24.81 17.27
CA GLY A 349 -10.85 -25.15 16.07
C GLY A 349 -11.47 -24.78 14.72
N ARG A 350 -12.45 -23.88 14.70
CA ARG A 350 -13.01 -23.31 13.46
C ARG A 350 -12.31 -22.00 13.12
N ARG A 351 -11.72 -21.94 11.90
CA ARG A 351 -11.08 -20.75 11.30
C ARG A 351 -12.13 -19.80 10.74
N LEU A 352 -11.89 -18.50 10.82
CA LEU A 352 -12.83 -17.47 10.33
C LEU A 352 -12.69 -17.19 8.81
N ASP A 353 -11.60 -17.59 8.16
CA ASP A 353 -11.53 -17.60 6.69
C ASP A 353 -10.52 -18.65 6.18
N GLN A 354 -10.94 -19.50 5.23
CA GLN A 354 -10.12 -20.54 4.60
C GLN A 354 -9.50 -20.09 3.27
N ARG A 355 -9.74 -18.86 2.81
CA ARG A 355 -9.27 -18.40 1.48
C ARG A 355 -7.81 -17.94 1.43
N LEU A 356 -7.15 -17.74 2.57
CA LEU A 356 -5.89 -16.98 2.63
C LEU A 356 -4.64 -17.73 3.14
N SER A 357 -4.74 -19.00 3.55
CA SER A 357 -3.57 -19.74 4.08
C SER A 357 -2.91 -20.72 3.10
N GLY A 358 -3.24 -20.64 1.80
CA GLY A 358 -2.79 -21.62 0.80
C GLY A 358 -1.49 -21.30 0.06
N ASN A 359 -1.03 -20.03 0.06
CA ASN A 359 0.03 -19.59 -0.85
C ASN A 359 1.40 -19.30 -0.21
N ALA A 360 1.54 -19.38 1.11
CA ALA A 360 2.77 -18.97 1.81
C ALA A 360 3.77 -20.10 2.10
N THR A 361 3.44 -21.36 1.77
CA THR A 361 4.39 -22.49 1.90
C THR A 361 4.44 -23.20 0.56
N GLY A 362 5.53 -23.03 -0.17
CA GLY A 362 5.70 -23.55 -1.53
C GLY A 362 5.31 -25.02 -1.69
N GLN A 363 4.07 -25.24 -2.12
CA GLN A 363 3.57 -26.35 -2.92
C GLN A 363 2.27 -25.84 -3.56
N GLY A 364 2.34 -25.40 -4.82
CA GLY A 364 1.16 -24.96 -5.56
C GLY A 364 0.20 -26.12 -5.78
N ALA A 365 -0.91 -26.14 -5.03
CA ALA A 365 -2.13 -26.78 -5.51
C ALA A 365 -2.85 -25.75 -6.38
N GLY A 366 -2.70 -25.87 -7.70
CA GLY A 366 -3.35 -24.99 -8.66
C GLY A 366 -4.88 -24.98 -8.47
N ARG A 367 -5.51 -23.80 -8.64
CA ARG A 367 -6.98 -23.73 -8.74
C ARG A 367 -7.43 -24.59 -9.92
N SER A 368 -8.51 -25.36 -9.74
CA SER A 368 -9.15 -26.05 -10.85
C SER A 368 -9.83 -25.03 -11.78
N LEU A 369 -9.85 -25.30 -13.09
CA LEU A 369 -10.52 -24.43 -14.06
C LEU A 369 -12.02 -24.29 -13.78
N GLN A 370 -12.65 -25.33 -13.23
CA GLN A 370 -14.08 -25.38 -12.92
C GLN A 370 -14.46 -24.49 -11.74
N ASP A 371 -13.52 -24.22 -10.83
CA ASP A 371 -13.74 -23.39 -9.64
C ASP A 371 -13.26 -21.93 -9.81
N SER A 372 -12.77 -21.58 -11.00
CA SER A 372 -12.20 -20.26 -11.30
C SER A 372 -13.31 -19.29 -11.76
N PRO A 373 -13.30 -18.03 -11.28
CA PRO A 373 -14.36 -17.07 -11.60
C PRO A 373 -14.31 -16.67 -13.07
N VAL A 374 -15.50 -16.56 -13.68
CA VAL A 374 -15.67 -15.93 -15.00
C VAL A 374 -15.37 -14.44 -14.91
N GLN A 375 -14.55 -13.95 -15.82
CA GLN A 375 -14.07 -12.58 -15.84
C GLN A 375 -14.10 -12.01 -17.27
N PHE A 376 -14.11 -10.69 -17.36
CA PHE A 376 -13.95 -9.93 -18.60
C PHE A 376 -12.53 -9.39 -18.64
N ILE A 377 -11.98 -9.15 -19.83
CA ILE A 377 -10.72 -8.43 -19.99
C ILE A 377 -11.06 -7.13 -20.71
N GLN A 378 -10.95 -6.01 -20.01
CA GLN A 378 -11.27 -4.67 -20.49
C GLN A 378 -10.00 -3.94 -20.88
N TRP A 379 -10.11 -3.06 -21.87
CA TRP A 379 -9.05 -2.11 -22.13
C TRP A 379 -9.05 -1.05 -21.03
N TYR A 380 -7.98 -0.94 -20.25
CA TYR A 380 -7.94 -0.11 -19.04
C TYR A 380 -8.29 1.36 -19.31
N ASN A 381 -7.73 1.97 -20.35
CA ASN A 381 -7.99 3.37 -20.70
C ASN A 381 -9.33 3.58 -21.42
N HIS A 382 -9.98 2.50 -21.85
CA HIS A 382 -11.30 2.53 -22.46
C HIS A 382 -12.17 1.44 -21.80
N PRO A 383 -12.61 1.63 -20.55
CA PRO A 383 -13.26 0.58 -19.74
C PRO A 383 -14.61 0.11 -20.30
N HIS A 384 -15.14 0.80 -21.32
CA HIS A 384 -16.29 0.39 -22.10
C HIS A 384 -15.93 -0.56 -23.25
N LYS A 385 -14.65 -0.94 -23.42
CA LYS A 385 -14.15 -1.86 -24.44
C LYS A 385 -13.62 -3.14 -23.81
N CYS A 386 -14.08 -4.27 -24.31
CA CYS A 386 -13.78 -5.60 -23.81
C CYS A 386 -13.17 -6.46 -24.92
N LEU A 387 -12.30 -7.38 -24.54
CA LEU A 387 -11.93 -8.53 -25.34
C LEU A 387 -13.17 -9.36 -25.67
N GLN A 388 -13.25 -9.78 -26.93
CA GLN A 388 -14.36 -10.56 -27.45
C GLN A 388 -13.84 -11.61 -28.44
N VAL A 389 -14.45 -12.78 -28.43
CA VAL A 389 -14.32 -13.76 -29.53
C VAL A 389 -15.28 -13.37 -30.65
N GLU A 390 -14.77 -13.24 -31.88
CA GLU A 390 -15.59 -12.99 -33.07
C GLU A 390 -16.60 -14.13 -33.30
N GLY A 391 -17.86 -13.78 -33.63
CA GLY A 391 -18.90 -14.77 -33.90
C GLY A 391 -19.48 -15.40 -32.61
N ASP A 392 -20.38 -16.37 -32.74
CA ASP A 392 -21.06 -17.06 -31.64
C ASP A 392 -20.78 -18.57 -31.61
N GLN A 393 -19.74 -19.02 -32.33
CA GLN A 393 -19.40 -20.42 -32.49
C GLN A 393 -17.95 -20.69 -32.06
N ALA A 394 -17.73 -21.84 -31.42
CA ALA A 394 -16.41 -22.36 -31.07
C ALA A 394 -15.67 -22.90 -32.31
N LEU A 395 -15.38 -22.04 -33.29
CA LEU A 395 -14.60 -22.40 -34.48
C LEU A 395 -13.11 -22.14 -34.24
N LEU A 396 -12.25 -23.02 -34.76
CA LEU A 396 -10.81 -22.84 -34.68
C LEU A 396 -10.38 -21.63 -35.52
N GLY A 397 -9.52 -20.78 -34.96
CA GLY A 397 -8.99 -19.59 -35.63
C GLY A 397 -9.93 -18.40 -35.61
N MET A 398 -10.97 -18.40 -34.77
CA MET A 398 -11.79 -17.20 -34.55
C MET A 398 -10.94 -16.07 -33.99
N ARG A 399 -11.20 -14.85 -34.48
CA ARG A 399 -10.43 -13.67 -34.12
C ARG A 399 -10.73 -13.24 -32.69
N LEU A 400 -9.68 -12.89 -31.95
CA LEU A 400 -9.82 -12.14 -30.70
C LEU A 400 -9.85 -10.65 -31.01
N GLU A 401 -10.98 -10.01 -30.77
CA GLU A 401 -11.25 -8.63 -31.15
C GLU A 401 -11.60 -7.76 -29.94
N LEU A 402 -11.54 -6.45 -30.15
CA LEU A 402 -12.04 -5.45 -29.23
C LEU A 402 -13.48 -5.09 -29.60
N TRP A 403 -14.38 -5.10 -28.62
CA TRP A 403 -15.78 -4.72 -28.80
C TRP A 403 -16.27 -3.88 -27.61
N ASP A 404 -17.42 -3.23 -27.72
CA ASP A 404 -18.08 -2.64 -26.56
C ASP A 404 -18.36 -3.70 -25.50
N CYS A 405 -18.12 -3.38 -24.23
CA CYS A 405 -18.37 -4.28 -23.12
C CYS A 405 -19.86 -4.58 -23.02
N LEU A 406 -20.21 -5.85 -23.25
CA LEU A 406 -21.54 -6.41 -23.18
C LEU A 406 -21.45 -7.66 -22.30
N ASP A 407 -22.38 -7.82 -21.35
CA ASP A 407 -22.46 -9.03 -20.52
C ASP A 407 -22.96 -10.21 -21.37
N THR A 408 -22.06 -10.77 -22.18
CA THR A 408 -22.35 -11.84 -23.14
C THR A 408 -21.29 -12.94 -23.02
N PRO A 409 -21.64 -14.21 -23.32
CA PRO A 409 -20.69 -15.32 -23.27
C PRO A 409 -19.44 -15.13 -24.14
N LYS A 410 -19.49 -14.28 -25.17
CA LYS A 410 -18.37 -14.00 -26.09
C LYS A 410 -17.23 -13.20 -25.47
N GLN A 411 -17.48 -12.55 -24.32
CA GLN A 411 -16.52 -11.68 -23.63
C GLN A 411 -16.08 -12.24 -22.28
N GLN A 412 -16.51 -13.47 -21.97
CA GLN A 412 -16.30 -14.14 -20.70
C GLN A 412 -15.13 -15.13 -20.82
N PHE A 413 -14.15 -15.00 -19.93
CA PHE A 413 -12.94 -15.80 -19.90
C PHE A 413 -12.65 -16.35 -18.50
N VAL A 414 -11.85 -17.42 -18.41
CA VAL A 414 -11.46 -18.08 -17.17
C VAL A 414 -9.98 -18.45 -17.22
N TRP A 415 -9.24 -18.26 -16.12
CA TRP A 415 -7.85 -18.70 -15.97
C TRP A 415 -7.57 -19.05 -14.51
N THR A 416 -6.51 -19.83 -14.27
CA THR A 416 -6.27 -20.51 -12.98
C THR A 416 -5.13 -19.92 -12.15
N GLY A 417 -4.45 -18.88 -12.65
CA GLY A 417 -3.32 -18.24 -11.95
C GLY A 417 -2.63 -17.15 -12.76
N VAL A 418 -1.49 -16.68 -12.24
CA VAL A 418 -0.64 -15.65 -12.88
C VAL A 418 0.09 -16.14 -14.13
N ASP A 419 0.39 -17.43 -14.21
CA ASP A 419 0.86 -18.10 -15.41
C ASP A 419 -0.20 -19.14 -15.76
N SER A 420 -0.94 -18.86 -16.83
CA SER A 420 -2.10 -19.66 -17.17
C SER A 420 -2.46 -19.49 -18.63
N LYS A 421 -3.24 -20.44 -19.14
CA LYS A 421 -3.99 -20.24 -20.37
C LYS A 421 -5.23 -19.42 -20.08
N ILE A 422 -5.63 -18.57 -21.01
CA ILE A 422 -6.88 -17.82 -20.92
C ILE A 422 -7.93 -18.62 -21.69
N HIS A 423 -8.81 -19.30 -20.96
CA HIS A 423 -9.89 -20.11 -21.54
C HIS A 423 -11.10 -19.25 -21.87
N TRP A 424 -11.76 -19.54 -22.98
CA TRP A 424 -13.07 -18.98 -23.26
C TRP A 424 -14.12 -19.65 -22.37
N ALA A 425 -14.91 -18.87 -21.62
CA ALA A 425 -15.83 -19.43 -20.62
C ALA A 425 -16.96 -20.26 -21.25
N ALA A 426 -17.38 -19.93 -22.48
CA ALA A 426 -18.45 -20.64 -23.18
C ALA A 426 -18.02 -22.03 -23.68
N ASP A 427 -16.74 -22.22 -24.01
CA ASP A 427 -16.14 -23.51 -24.31
C ASP A 427 -14.72 -23.58 -23.73
N PRO A 428 -14.54 -24.10 -22.51
CA PRO A 428 -13.24 -24.14 -21.84
C PRO A 428 -12.17 -25.00 -22.54
N LYS A 429 -12.51 -25.72 -23.62
CA LYS A 429 -11.52 -26.38 -24.47
C LYS A 429 -10.80 -25.42 -25.41
N MET A 430 -11.24 -24.17 -25.47
CA MET A 430 -10.72 -23.14 -26.34
C MET A 430 -9.92 -22.10 -25.54
N CYS A 431 -8.73 -21.80 -26.02
CA CYS A 431 -7.77 -20.90 -25.37
C CYS A 431 -7.40 -19.74 -26.29
N VAL A 432 -7.07 -18.59 -25.69
CA VAL A 432 -6.37 -17.51 -26.40
C VAL A 432 -5.02 -18.03 -26.88
N ASP A 433 -4.70 -17.75 -28.12
CA ASP A 433 -3.61 -18.36 -28.88
C ASP A 433 -2.92 -17.31 -29.77
N VAL A 434 -1.59 -17.39 -29.85
CA VAL A 434 -0.81 -16.54 -30.76
C VAL A 434 -0.73 -17.24 -32.12
N THR A 435 -1.39 -16.69 -33.13
CA THR A 435 -1.57 -17.37 -34.42
C THR A 435 -0.23 -17.87 -35.00
N ALA A 436 -0.18 -19.18 -35.26
CA ALA A 436 0.95 -19.88 -35.90
C ALA A 436 2.27 -19.78 -35.13
N HIS A 437 2.23 -19.67 -33.78
CA HIS A 437 3.40 -19.53 -32.91
C HIS A 437 4.31 -18.35 -33.30
N LYS A 438 3.75 -17.29 -33.90
CA LYS A 438 4.52 -16.15 -34.40
C LYS A 438 4.59 -15.05 -33.33
N PHE A 439 5.76 -14.80 -32.77
CA PHE A 439 5.99 -13.79 -31.74
C PHE A 439 6.71 -12.56 -32.30
N SER A 440 6.00 -11.77 -33.10
CA SER A 440 6.51 -10.51 -33.65
C SER A 440 5.48 -9.40 -33.55
N ASN A 441 5.91 -8.14 -33.60
CA ASN A 441 4.99 -7.01 -33.60
C ASN A 441 3.93 -7.15 -34.69
N GLY A 442 2.66 -7.15 -34.29
CA GLY A 442 1.51 -7.32 -35.17
C GLY A 442 1.07 -8.77 -35.38
N SER A 443 1.57 -9.71 -34.58
CA SER A 443 1.10 -11.10 -34.67
C SER A 443 -0.30 -11.20 -34.07
N PRO A 444 -1.30 -11.70 -34.82
CA PRO A 444 -2.68 -11.67 -34.35
C PRO A 444 -2.92 -12.69 -33.25
N LEU A 445 -3.89 -12.37 -32.38
CA LEU A 445 -4.42 -13.29 -31.38
C LEU A 445 -5.70 -13.95 -31.89
N GLN A 446 -5.86 -15.24 -31.63
CA GLN A 446 -7.01 -16.02 -32.04
C GLN A 446 -7.50 -16.90 -30.90
N LEU A 447 -8.61 -17.58 -31.14
CA LEU A 447 -9.09 -18.68 -30.33
C LEU A 447 -8.71 -20.00 -30.99
N TRP A 448 -8.05 -20.89 -30.24
CA TRP A 448 -7.64 -22.22 -30.70
C TRP A 448 -7.93 -23.29 -29.63
N GLU A 449 -7.87 -24.57 -30.00
CA GLU A 449 -7.98 -25.65 -29.01
C GLU A 449 -6.83 -25.54 -28.01
N CYS A 450 -7.12 -25.71 -26.72
CA CYS A 450 -6.12 -25.69 -25.66
C CYS A 450 -5.21 -26.93 -25.78
N LEU A 451 -3.93 -26.74 -26.10
CA LEU A 451 -2.95 -27.80 -26.33
C LEU A 451 -1.94 -27.92 -25.18
N GLU A 452 -1.79 -29.12 -24.61
CA GLU A 452 -0.83 -29.37 -23.52
C GLU A 452 0.62 -29.20 -24.03
N GLY A 453 1.40 -28.33 -23.38
CA GLY A 453 2.80 -28.08 -23.70
C GLY A 453 3.08 -26.99 -24.75
N ASP A 454 2.05 -26.29 -25.24
CA ASP A 454 2.21 -25.17 -26.17
C ASP A 454 2.40 -23.83 -25.42
N ASP A 455 3.58 -23.23 -25.57
CA ASP A 455 3.98 -22.01 -24.86
C ASP A 455 3.32 -20.74 -25.44
N ASP A 456 2.72 -20.80 -26.63
CA ASP A 456 2.02 -19.69 -27.29
C ASP A 456 0.57 -19.51 -26.83
N GLN A 457 0.07 -20.42 -25.98
CA GLN A 457 -1.24 -20.31 -25.33
C GLN A 457 -1.13 -19.91 -23.86
N HIS A 458 0.10 -19.79 -23.35
CA HIS A 458 0.36 -19.39 -21.96
C HIS A 458 0.67 -17.90 -21.85
N PHE A 459 -0.01 -17.25 -20.91
CA PHE A 459 0.14 -15.84 -20.64
C PHE A 459 0.50 -15.58 -19.17
N LEU A 460 1.33 -14.57 -18.95
CA LEU A 460 1.56 -13.97 -17.65
C LEU A 460 0.50 -12.89 -17.44
N ILE A 461 -0.44 -13.17 -16.55
CA ILE A 461 -1.61 -12.35 -16.24
C ILE A 461 -1.38 -11.68 -14.90
N SER A 462 -1.68 -10.39 -14.81
CA SER A 462 -1.57 -9.66 -13.55
C SER A 462 -2.46 -10.30 -12.46
N PRO A 463 -1.91 -10.67 -11.28
CA PRO A 463 -2.68 -11.22 -10.17
C PRO A 463 -3.73 -10.24 -9.62
N THR A 464 -3.56 -8.94 -9.86
CA THR A 464 -4.46 -7.88 -9.37
C THR A 464 -5.61 -7.59 -10.31
N GLY A 465 -5.59 -8.22 -11.49
CA GLY A 465 -6.55 -7.98 -12.54
C GLY A 465 -6.34 -6.65 -13.24
N ILE A 466 -5.24 -5.93 -13.02
CA ILE A 466 -4.89 -4.73 -13.80
C ILE A 466 -3.43 -4.85 -14.17
N GLY A 467 -3.11 -4.65 -15.45
CA GLY A 467 -1.73 -4.72 -15.92
C GLY A 467 -1.63 -5.21 -17.36
N LYS A 468 -0.41 -5.43 -17.80
CA LYS A 468 -0.15 -6.01 -19.12
C LYS A 468 -0.32 -7.52 -19.07
N ILE A 469 -0.96 -8.08 -20.08
CA ILE A 469 -1.00 -9.52 -20.29
C ILE A 469 0.15 -9.88 -21.23
N ARG A 470 1.16 -10.60 -20.73
CA ARG A 470 2.39 -10.91 -21.48
C ARG A 470 2.37 -12.33 -21.99
N SER A 471 2.98 -12.59 -23.13
CA SER A 471 3.27 -13.98 -23.54
C SER A 471 4.25 -14.62 -22.56
N ARG A 472 3.99 -15.86 -22.13
CA ARG A 472 4.95 -16.61 -21.31
C ARG A 472 6.19 -16.99 -22.10
N ALA A 473 6.03 -17.44 -23.36
CA ALA A 473 7.13 -17.77 -24.26
C ALA A 473 8.07 -16.58 -24.49
N HIS A 474 7.49 -15.39 -24.63
CA HIS A 474 8.22 -14.14 -24.87
C HIS A 474 7.69 -13.03 -23.95
N PRO A 475 8.18 -12.91 -22.70
CA PRO A 475 7.66 -11.97 -21.70
C PRO A 475 7.79 -10.48 -22.05
N HIS A 476 8.56 -10.15 -23.07
CA HIS A 476 8.67 -8.81 -23.65
C HIS A 476 7.57 -8.51 -24.68
N MET A 477 6.67 -9.46 -24.97
CA MET A 477 5.54 -9.29 -25.88
C MET A 477 4.24 -9.26 -25.08
N CYS A 478 3.42 -8.24 -25.32
CA CYS A 478 2.18 -7.93 -24.62
C CYS A 478 0.98 -8.02 -25.57
N ILE A 479 -0.19 -8.40 -25.04
CA ILE A 479 -1.46 -8.20 -25.73
C ILE A 479 -1.67 -6.69 -25.92
N ASP A 480 -2.04 -6.30 -27.12
CA ASP A 480 -2.01 -4.93 -27.62
C ASP A 480 -3.26 -4.62 -28.45
N VAL A 481 -3.87 -3.45 -28.22
CA VAL A 481 -4.96 -2.96 -29.08
C VAL A 481 -4.39 -2.34 -30.35
N THR A 482 -4.53 -3.07 -31.45
CA THR A 482 -4.00 -2.68 -32.76
C THR A 482 -4.31 -1.22 -33.11
N ARG A 483 -3.23 -0.43 -33.30
CA ARG A 483 -3.27 0.99 -33.71
C ARG A 483 -4.04 1.90 -32.75
N HIS A 484 -4.16 1.53 -31.47
CA HIS A 484 -4.93 2.27 -30.46
C HIS A 484 -6.40 2.51 -30.88
N SER A 485 -6.96 1.65 -31.75
CA SER A 485 -8.30 1.86 -32.30
C SER A 485 -9.38 1.35 -31.35
N THR A 486 -10.33 2.22 -30.98
CA THR A 486 -11.53 1.90 -30.22
C THR A 486 -12.67 1.34 -31.10
N SER A 487 -12.42 1.03 -32.37
CA SER A 487 -13.46 0.52 -33.26
C SER A 487 -13.86 -0.90 -32.87
N ASN A 488 -15.17 -1.19 -32.85
CA ASN A 488 -15.66 -2.55 -32.65
C ASN A 488 -15.21 -3.45 -33.80
N GLY A 489 -14.72 -4.63 -33.47
CA GLY A 489 -14.13 -5.58 -34.41
C GLY A 489 -12.64 -5.34 -34.69
N ASN A 490 -11.98 -4.47 -33.92
CA ASN A 490 -10.54 -4.28 -34.01
C ASN A 490 -9.80 -5.54 -33.53
N GLN A 491 -9.04 -6.17 -34.40
CA GLN A 491 -8.26 -7.37 -34.08
C GLN A 491 -7.20 -7.06 -33.02
N LEU A 492 -7.06 -7.90 -31.99
CA LEU A 492 -5.97 -7.81 -31.02
C LEU A 492 -4.73 -8.51 -31.54
N GLN A 493 -3.58 -8.01 -31.12
CA GLN A 493 -2.28 -8.48 -31.57
C GLN A 493 -1.31 -8.63 -30.38
N LEU A 494 -0.17 -9.26 -30.64
CA LEU A 494 1.02 -9.11 -29.82
C LEU A 494 1.88 -7.95 -30.33
N TRP A 495 2.42 -7.20 -29.38
CA TRP A 495 3.41 -6.17 -29.61
C TRP A 495 4.44 -6.13 -28.49
N GLU A 496 5.62 -5.59 -28.73
CA GLU A 496 6.63 -5.37 -27.71
C GLU A 496 6.04 -4.55 -26.53
N CYS A 497 6.33 -4.97 -25.30
CA CYS A 497 5.82 -4.35 -24.09
C CYS A 497 6.49 -2.99 -23.85
N LEU A 498 5.75 -1.89 -24.05
CA LEU A 498 6.27 -0.51 -23.95
C LEU A 498 5.84 0.19 -22.66
N SER A 499 6.77 0.70 -21.85
CA SER A 499 6.48 1.19 -20.47
C SER A 499 5.37 2.24 -20.33
N ASN A 500 5.08 3.03 -21.38
CA ASN A 500 4.07 4.10 -21.37
C ASN A 500 2.94 3.87 -22.38
N ASP A 501 2.72 2.64 -22.84
CA ASP A 501 1.69 2.39 -23.86
C ASP A 501 0.36 1.98 -23.25
N GLY A 502 -0.62 2.87 -23.44
CA GLY A 502 -1.94 2.76 -22.84
C GLY A 502 -2.84 1.73 -23.50
N ASP A 503 -2.49 1.24 -24.68
CA ASP A 503 -3.19 0.18 -25.44
C ASP A 503 -2.81 -1.26 -25.02
N GLN A 504 -1.77 -1.40 -24.21
CA GLN A 504 -1.29 -2.68 -23.65
C GLN A 504 -1.75 -2.90 -22.21
N LEU A 505 -2.43 -1.91 -21.63
CA LEU A 505 -2.89 -1.96 -20.25
C LEU A 505 -4.32 -2.53 -20.20
N MET A 506 -4.47 -3.69 -19.58
CA MET A 506 -5.74 -4.41 -19.48
C MET A 506 -6.24 -4.44 -18.04
N ALA A 507 -7.55 -4.52 -17.88
CA ALA A 507 -8.23 -4.74 -16.61
C ALA A 507 -9.10 -6.00 -16.68
N SER A 508 -8.74 -7.05 -15.96
CA SER A 508 -9.56 -8.22 -15.71
C SER A 508 -10.43 -8.10 -14.46
N GLY A 509 -11.73 -8.37 -14.61
CA GLY A 509 -12.68 -8.32 -13.50
C GLY A 509 -14.13 -8.55 -13.94
N ALA A 510 -15.07 -8.40 -13.01
CA ALA A 510 -16.49 -8.32 -13.34
C ALA A 510 -16.80 -6.97 -14.02
N VAL A 511 -17.66 -6.94 -15.06
CA VAL A 511 -18.00 -5.70 -15.77
C VAL A 511 -18.44 -4.61 -14.79
N GLN A 512 -17.63 -3.56 -14.62
CA GLN A 512 -18.07 -2.34 -13.98
C GLN A 512 -18.85 -1.52 -15.01
N GLN A 513 -20.13 -1.25 -14.74
CA GLN A 513 -20.83 -0.16 -15.43
C GLN A 513 -20.07 1.14 -15.13
N ALA A 514 -19.64 1.84 -16.18
CA ALA A 514 -18.85 3.05 -16.08
C ALA A 514 -19.47 4.06 -15.10
N VAL A 515 -18.79 4.29 -13.98
CA VAL A 515 -18.95 5.51 -13.19
C VAL A 515 -17.84 6.44 -13.69
N ASP A 516 -18.23 7.57 -14.26
CA ASP A 516 -17.31 8.64 -14.67
C ASP A 516 -16.48 9.09 -13.47
N LEU A 517 -15.17 8.80 -13.51
CA LEU A 517 -14.19 9.19 -12.50
C LEU A 517 -13.25 10.30 -13.02
N SER A 518 -13.69 11.12 -13.99
CA SER A 518 -12.96 12.34 -14.30
C SER A 518 -13.20 13.41 -13.22
N PRO A 519 -12.18 13.91 -12.49
CA PRO A 519 -12.34 15.08 -11.65
C PRO A 519 -12.43 16.33 -12.54
N ASP A 520 -13.50 17.11 -12.41
CA ASP A 520 -13.62 18.46 -12.97
C ASP A 520 -12.77 19.43 -12.13
N TRP A 521 -11.54 19.68 -12.58
CA TRP A 521 -10.53 20.51 -11.90
C TRP A 521 -10.86 22.02 -11.86
N SER A 522 -12.03 22.45 -12.36
CA SER A 522 -12.39 23.87 -12.42
C SER A 522 -13.05 24.42 -11.15
N ARG A 523 -13.36 23.57 -10.16
CA ARG A 523 -14.25 23.95 -9.04
C ARG A 523 -13.59 24.20 -7.67
N ASP A 524 -12.32 23.86 -7.48
CA ASP A 524 -11.68 23.93 -6.15
C ASP A 524 -10.58 25.01 -6.01
N MET A 525 -10.46 25.92 -6.97
CA MET A 525 -9.66 27.15 -6.79
C MET A 525 -10.47 28.19 -6.00
N PRO A 526 -9.90 28.83 -4.95
CA PRO A 526 -10.49 30.03 -4.37
C PRO A 526 -10.59 31.12 -5.46
N PRO A 527 -11.69 31.89 -5.54
CA PRO A 527 -11.76 32.99 -6.49
C PRO A 527 -10.84 34.12 -6.02
N GLY A 528 -9.77 34.38 -6.78
CA GLY A 528 -8.94 35.58 -6.66
C GLY A 528 -7.51 35.35 -6.18
N SER A 529 -6.66 34.81 -7.05
CA SER A 529 -5.24 35.14 -7.07
C SER A 529 -4.68 34.90 -8.47
N ASP A 530 -4.92 35.84 -9.38
CA ASP A 530 -4.06 36.00 -10.55
C ASP A 530 -2.68 36.42 -10.03
N VAL A 531 -1.79 35.44 -9.86
CA VAL A 531 -0.36 35.68 -9.76
C VAL A 531 0.22 35.18 -11.06
N ASP A 532 0.57 36.13 -11.93
CA ASP A 532 1.41 35.86 -13.11
C ASP A 532 2.68 35.15 -12.66
N LEU A 533 2.75 33.83 -12.89
CA LEU A 533 4.00 33.09 -12.81
C LEU A 533 4.81 33.42 -14.07
N PRO A 534 6.01 34.02 -13.97
CA PRO A 534 6.83 34.23 -15.15
C PRO A 534 7.21 32.87 -15.74
N ARG A 535 6.98 32.71 -17.05
CA ARG A 535 7.50 31.59 -17.84
C ARG A 535 9.00 31.48 -17.61
N ALA A 536 9.47 30.32 -17.16
CA ALA A 536 10.88 30.00 -17.14
C ALA A 536 11.38 29.91 -18.59
N GLU A 537 12.11 30.94 -19.03
CA GLU A 537 12.98 30.81 -20.21
C GLU A 537 14.14 29.88 -19.86
N SER A 538 14.42 28.94 -20.76
CA SER A 538 15.53 27.99 -20.66
C SER A 538 16.87 28.74 -20.67
N ALA A 539 17.49 28.90 -19.50
CA ALA A 539 18.88 29.34 -19.44
C ALA A 539 19.81 28.17 -19.80
N ALA A 540 20.46 28.27 -20.95
CA ALA A 540 21.53 27.36 -21.36
C ALA A 540 22.70 27.45 -20.37
N LEU A 541 23.07 26.33 -19.76
CA LEU A 541 24.27 26.20 -18.93
C LEU A 541 25.51 26.26 -19.84
N GLY A 542 26.32 27.30 -19.70
CA GLY A 542 27.66 27.38 -20.29
C GLY A 542 28.65 26.42 -19.62
N PRO A 543 29.75 26.05 -20.29
CA PRO A 543 30.71 25.08 -19.76
C PRO A 543 31.49 25.65 -18.56
N PRO A 544 31.97 24.78 -17.64
CA PRO A 544 32.66 25.20 -16.43
C PRO A 544 34.06 25.78 -16.74
N PRO A 545 34.56 26.72 -15.91
CA PRO A 545 35.85 27.35 -16.11
C PRO A 545 37.02 26.38 -15.85
N ALA A 546 38.11 26.62 -16.60
CA ALA A 546 39.32 25.80 -16.67
C ALA A 546 40.17 25.77 -15.40
#